data_AF-A0A847AYC4-F1
#
_entry.id   AF-A0A847AYC4-F1
#
_cell.length_a   1.000
_cell.length_b   1.000
_cell.length_c   1.000
_cell.angle_alpha   90.00
_cell.angle_beta   90.00
_cell.angle_gamma   90.00
#
_symmetry.space_group_name_H-M   'P 1'
#
loop_
_entity.id
_entity.type
_entity.pdbx_description
1 polymer ?
#
loop_
_entity_poly.entity_id
_entity_poly.type
_entity_poly.pdbx_seq_one_letter_code
_entity_poly.pdbx_strand_id
1 'polypeptide(L)' 'MGAYIFSCEVLSSQETDLGWRSALEYDLEVLIPRGGFSYLNETDYALGFGIPYGRWSFDYSFSPHRDFSPVHRMSVSSHF' A
#
# COMPACT_ATOMS: atom_id res chain seq x y z
N MET A 1 -5.81 -3.22 20.98
CA MET A 1 -4.54 -3.97 20.78
C MET A 1 -4.34 -4.07 19.28
N GLY A 2 -3.27 -3.48 18.72
CA GLY A 2 -3.11 -3.42 17.26
C GLY A 2 -2.70 -4.75 16.65
N ALA A 3 -3.20 -5.02 15.43
CA ALA A 3 -2.89 -6.22 14.66
C ALA A 3 -1.94 -5.89 13.51
N TYR A 4 -0.98 -6.78 13.26
CA TYR A 4 -0.12 -6.72 12.06
C TYR A 4 -0.74 -7.56 10.96
N ILE A 5 -0.89 -6.96 9.78
CA ILE A 5 -1.27 -7.66 8.56
C ILE A 5 -0.09 -7.60 7.61
N PHE A 6 0.45 -8.76 7.26
CA PHE A 6 1.51 -8.89 6.26
C PHE A 6 0.97 -9.68 5.07
N SER A 7 1.24 -9.20 3.86
CA SER A 7 0.93 -9.89 2.62
C SER A 7 2.13 -9.88 1.67
N CYS A 8 2.25 -10.94 0.87
CA CYS A 8 3.27 -11.07 -0.15
C CYS A 8 2.66 -11.79 -1.35
N GLU A 9 2.91 -11.29 -2.55
CA GLU A 9 2.44 -11.86 -3.82
C GLU A 9 3.59 -11.94 -4.83
N VAL A 10 3.59 -13.00 -5.64
CA VAL A 10 4.49 -13.12 -6.80
C VAL A 10 3.79 -12.53 -8.00
N LEU A 11 4.45 -11.59 -8.67
CA LEU A 11 3.98 -10.96 -9.89
C LEU A 11 4.58 -11.71 -11.09
N SER A 12 3.81 -11.88 -12.15
CA SER A 12 4.31 -12.46 -13.40
C SER A 12 3.77 -11.65 -14.56
N SER A 13 4.65 -11.09 -15.39
CA SER A 13 4.25 -10.64 -16.72
C SER A 13 4.18 -11.88 -17.62
N GLN A 14 3.28 -11.90 -18.62
CA GLN A 14 2.98 -13.12 -19.39
C GLN A 14 4.17 -13.75 -20.12
N GLU A 15 5.35 -13.14 -20.10
CA GLU A 15 6.58 -13.66 -20.71
C GLU A 15 7.80 -13.34 -19.81
N THR A 16 8.23 -14.31 -19.00
CA THR A 16 9.55 -14.39 -18.31
C THR A 16 9.89 -13.48 -17.12
N ASP A 17 9.17 -12.38 -16.85
CA ASP A 17 9.51 -11.52 -15.71
C ASP A 17 8.77 -11.93 -14.43
N LEU A 18 9.52 -12.47 -13.47
CA LEU A 18 9.04 -12.71 -12.11
C LEU A 18 9.33 -11.51 -11.23
N GLY A 19 8.27 -10.98 -10.65
CA GLY A 19 8.32 -9.94 -9.64
C GLY A 19 7.77 -10.41 -8.30
N TRP A 20 7.88 -9.56 -7.30
CA TRP A 20 7.30 -9.78 -5.98
C TRP A 20 6.80 -8.45 -5.43
N ARG A 21 5.70 -8.49 -4.69
CA ARG A 21 5.18 -7.37 -3.92
C ARG A 21 4.95 -7.82 -2.50
N SER A 22 5.32 -6.99 -1.54
CA SER A 22 5.01 -7.17 -0.13
C SER A 22 4.34 -5.93 0.43
N ALA A 23 3.43 -6.13 1.36
CA ALA A 23 2.77 -5.05 2.08
C ALA A 23 2.68 -5.39 3.57
N LEU A 24 2.77 -4.34 4.39
CA LEU A 24 2.62 -4.40 5.83
C LEU A 24 1.63 -3.31 6.25
N GLU A 25 0.63 -3.69 7.03
CA GLU A 25 -0.30 -2.79 7.69
C GLU A 25 -0.26 -3.02 9.19
N TYR A 26 -0.42 -1.95 9.96
CA TYR A 26 -0.59 -2.04 11.41
C TYR A 26 -1.85 -1.30 11.83
N ASP A 27 -2.80 -2.02 12.39
CA ASP A 27 -4.07 -1.44 12.82
C ASP A 27 -3.91 -0.75 14.18
N LEU A 28 -3.72 0.57 14.19
CA LEU A 28 -4.00 1.38 15.37
C LEU A 28 -5.43 1.90 15.18
N GLU A 29 -6.27 1.77 16.21
CA GLU A 29 -7.71 2.07 16.17
C GLU A 29 -8.10 3.42 15.53
N VAL A 30 -7.18 4.40 15.51
CA VAL A 30 -7.35 5.74 14.94
C VAL A 30 -6.52 6.02 13.68
N LEU A 31 -5.56 5.15 13.36
CA LEU A 31 -4.60 5.32 12.27
C LEU A 31 -4.02 3.96 11.84
N ILE A 32 -4.14 3.63 10.57
CA ILE A 32 -3.62 2.39 10.00
C ILE A 32 -2.41 2.74 9.12
N PRO A 33 -1.18 2.85 9.65
CA PRO A 33 0.01 3.02 8.82
C PRO A 33 0.22 1.80 7.91
N ARG A 34 0.67 2.06 6.68
CA ARG A 34 0.92 1.06 5.64
C ARG A 34 2.26 1.29 4.97
N GLY A 35 2.95 0.21 4.66
CA GLY A 35 4.18 0.19 3.87
C GLY A 35 4.11 -0.88 2.80
N GLY A 36 4.54 -0.55 1.60
CA GLY A 36 4.54 -1.44 0.46
C GLY A 36 5.86 -1.40 -0.29
N PHE A 37 6.24 -2.55 -0.82
CA PHE A 37 7.40 -2.72 -1.70
C PHE A 37 6.98 -3.58 -2.88
N SER A 38 7.39 -3.22 -4.08
CA SER A 38 7.29 -4.14 -5.23
C SER A 38 8.52 -4.08 -6.11
N TYR A 39 8.83 -5.21 -6.72
CA TYR A 39 9.82 -5.31 -7.77
C TYR A 39 9.22 -6.09 -8.93
N LEU A 40 9.12 -5.44 -10.08
CA LEU A 40 8.81 -6.08 -11.37
C LEU A 40 9.50 -5.24 -12.44
N ASN A 41 10.70 -5.67 -12.86
CA ASN A 41 11.64 -4.93 -13.71
C ASN A 41 12.21 -3.63 -13.10
N GLU A 42 11.43 -2.95 -12.27
CA GLU A 42 11.82 -1.77 -11.49
C GLU A 42 11.38 -1.92 -10.04
N THR A 43 12.05 -1.19 -9.15
CA THR A 43 11.76 -1.20 -7.71
C THR A 43 10.87 -0.03 -7.34
N ASP A 44 9.75 -0.33 -6.68
CA ASP A 44 8.78 0.64 -6.20
C ASP A 44 8.56 0.52 -4.69
N TYR A 45 8.34 1.67 -4.08
CA TYR A 45 8.01 1.80 -2.67
C TYR A 45 6.72 2.61 -2.52
N ALA A 46 5.94 2.28 -1.49
CA ALA A 46 4.78 3.06 -1.11
C ALA A 46 4.73 3.18 0.41
N LEU A 47 4.42 4.38 0.88
CA LEU A 47 4.10 4.65 2.28
C LEU A 47 2.70 5.25 2.34
N GLY A 48 1.92 4.88 3.33
CA GLY A 48 0.57 5.41 3.46
C GLY A 48 0.01 5.28 4.85
N PHE A 49 -1.17 5.83 5.02
CA PHE A 49 -1.96 5.63 6.23
C PHE A 49 -3.45 5.70 5.91
N GLY A 50 -4.25 4.95 6.66
CA GLY A 50 -5.70 5.05 6.69
C GLY A 50 -6.17 5.67 8.00
N ILE A 51 -7.24 6.47 7.98
CA ILE A 51 -7.91 6.97 9.17
C ILE A 51 -9.35 6.46 9.13
N PRO A 52 -9.72 5.49 10.00
CA PRO A 52 -11.10 5.07 10.14
C PRO A 52 -11.92 6.15 10.85
N TYR A 53 -13.10 6.46 10.32
CA TYR A 53 -14.04 7.41 10.90
C TYR A 53 -15.49 6.91 10.74
N GLY A 54 -15.96 6.17 11.75
CA GLY A 54 -17.28 5.55 11.74
C GLY A 54 -17.39 4.52 10.61
N ARG A 55 -18.21 4.81 9.60
CA ARG A 55 -18.37 3.94 8.40
C ARG A 55 -17.43 4.32 7.25
N TRP A 56 -16.69 5.40 7.41
CA TRP A 56 -15.80 5.93 6.39
C TRP A 56 -14.35 5.57 6.70
N SER A 57 -13.54 5.40 5.67
CA SER A 57 -12.07 5.37 5.76
C SER A 57 -11.50 6.43 4.84
N PHE A 58 -10.56 7.21 5.37
CA PHE A 58 -9.76 8.17 4.61
C PHE A 58 -8.36 7.60 4.43
N ASP A 59 -7.97 7.36 3.19
CA ASP A 59 -6.72 6.69 2.86
C ASP A 59 -5.82 7.63 2.07
N TYR A 60 -4.56 7.73 2.49
CA TYR A 60 -3.51 8.46 1.80
C TYR A 60 -2.33 7.53 1.51
N SER A 61 -1.80 7.59 0.29
CA SER A 61 -0.56 6.91 -0.08
C SER A 61 0.37 7.83 -0.86
N PHE A 62 1.66 7.63 -0.64
CA PHE A 62 2.77 8.30 -1.28
C PHE A 62 3.71 7.25 -1.87
N SER A 63 3.95 7.36 -3.17
CA SER A 63 4.89 6.51 -3.90
C SER A 63 5.98 7.38 -4.53
N PRO A 64 7.21 7.37 -3.99
CA PRO A 64 8.34 8.01 -4.65
C PRO A 64 8.78 7.12 -5.82
N HIS A 65 8.25 7.37 -7.01
CA HIS A 65 8.83 6.78 -8.22
C HIS A 65 10.15 7.49 -8.54
N ARG A 66 11.14 6.72 -8.98
CA ARG A 66 12.48 7.25 -9.27
C ARG A 66 12.50 8.03 -10.60
N ASP A 67 11.68 7.59 -11.55
CA ASP A 67 11.64 8.12 -12.93
C ASP A 67 10.38 8.94 -13.25
N PHE A 68 9.35 8.85 -12.41
CA PHE A 68 8.16 9.70 -12.47
C PHE A 68 8.09 10.59 -11.24
N SER A 69 7.52 11.79 -11.38
CA SER A 69 7.23 12.66 -10.25
C SER A 69 6.53 11.90 -9.12
N PRO A 70 6.80 12.23 -7.85
CA PRO A 70 6.17 11.56 -6.71
C PRO A 70 4.65 11.49 -6.88
N VAL A 71 4.09 10.30 -6.68
CA VAL A 71 2.66 10.07 -6.81
C VAL A 71 2.02 10.11 -5.44
N HIS A 72 1.04 10.99 -5.31
CA HIS A 72 0.18 11.09 -4.13
C HIS A 72 -1.21 10.54 -4.52
N ARG A 73 -1.74 9.60 -3.75
CA ARG A 73 -3.11 9.09 -3.94
C ARG A 73 -3.91 9.32 -2.67
N MET A 74 -5.13 9.80 -2.84
CA MET A 74 -6.11 9.99 -1.78
C MET A 74 -7.37 9.27 -2.19
N SER A 75 -7.93 8.48 -1.28
CA SER A 75 -9.21 7.81 -1.49
C SER A 75 -10.07 7.87 -0.24
N VAL A 76 -11.38 7.87 -0.45
CA VAL A 76 -12.38 7.77 0.62
C VAL A 76 -13.25 6.57 0.30
N SER A 77 -13.42 5.67 1.26
CA SER A 77 -14.26 4.49 1.14
C SER A 77 -15.31 4.43 2.23
N SER A 78 -16.45 3.79 1.94
CA SER A 78 -17.54 3.55 2.90
C SER A 78 -17.80 2.06 3.05
N HIS A 79 -18.00 1.60 4.28
CA HIS A 79 -18.29 0.20 4.59
C HIS A 79 -19.79 0.07 4.92
N PHE A 80 -20.52 -0.75 4.16
CA PHE A 80 -21.96 -1.01 4.31
C PHE A 80 -22.24 -2.43 4.80
#